data_AF-A0A9X1Z2I4-F1
#
_entry.id   AF-A0A9X1Z2I4-F1
#
_cell.length_a   1.000
_cell.length_b   1.000
_cell.length_c   1.000
_cell.angle_alpha   90.00
_cell.angle_beta   90.00
_cell.angle_gamma   90.00
#
_symmetry.space_group_name_H-M   'P 1'
#
loop_
_entity.id
_entity.type
_entity.pdbx_description
1 polymer ?
#
loop_
_entity_poly.entity_id
_entity_poly.type
_entity_poly.pdbx_seq_one_letter_code
_entity_poly.pdbx_strand_id
1 'polypeptide(L)'
;MARIQTPEAEPVLLNKTDLCKSLGISTQAFDKWDVPIHSKKGRECLYTMADVVGNRVANERKKHVSKPLDDEDDKPNIDYERYRLTKAQADGQELKNEKDRKEVVEVAFCSFVLSRIAAQISPVLDQIHIRVKRKFPDMPERTIDAIRAEVIKSQNTAAELANGIEDLLDEYISSTD
;
A
#
# COMPACT_ATOMS: atom_id res chain seq x y z
N MET A 1 -18.97 -64.72 -33.19
CA MET A 1 -19.33 -63.98 -31.96
C MET A 1 -20.35 -62.93 -32.33
N ALA A 2 -21.59 -63.06 -31.87
CA ALA A 2 -22.67 -62.13 -32.20
C ALA A 2 -22.39 -60.75 -31.57
N ARG A 3 -22.42 -59.70 -32.38
CA ARG A 3 -22.36 -58.31 -31.93
C ARG A 3 -23.65 -58.02 -31.16
N ILE A 4 -23.56 -57.85 -29.85
CA ILE A 4 -24.65 -57.31 -29.04
C ILE A 4 -24.80 -55.85 -29.49
N GLN A 5 -25.78 -55.57 -30.34
CA GLN A 5 -26.27 -54.21 -30.54
C GLN A 5 -26.97 -53.83 -29.24
N THR A 6 -26.35 -52.97 -28.44
CA THR A 6 -27.05 -52.31 -27.34
C THR A 6 -28.24 -51.57 -27.97
N PRO A 7 -29.49 -51.88 -27.61
CA PRO A 7 -30.62 -51.13 -28.13
C PRO A 7 -30.41 -49.67 -27.72
N GLU A 8 -30.50 -48.73 -28.66
CA GLU A 8 -30.61 -47.31 -28.34
C GLU A 8 -31.81 -47.17 -27.40
N ALA A 9 -31.53 -46.91 -26.13
CA ALA A 9 -32.57 -46.76 -25.12
C ALA A 9 -33.38 -45.52 -25.51
N GLU A 10 -34.58 -45.72 -26.04
CA GLU A 10 -35.51 -44.63 -26.33
C GLU A 10 -35.67 -43.80 -25.05
N PRO A 11 -35.48 -42.47 -25.12
CA PRO A 11 -35.50 -41.64 -23.94
C PRO A 11 -36.87 -41.74 -23.27
N VAL A 12 -36.87 -41.98 -21.95
CA VAL A 12 -38.12 -42.02 -21.18
C VAL A 12 -38.77 -40.64 -21.23
N LEU A 13 -39.91 -40.57 -21.90
CA LEU A 13 -40.72 -39.35 -22.03
C LEU A 13 -41.72 -39.28 -20.88
N LEU A 14 -41.67 -38.17 -20.15
CA LEU A 14 -42.58 -37.92 -19.03
C LEU A 14 -43.54 -36.78 -19.38
N ASN A 15 -44.81 -36.95 -18.99
CA ASN A 15 -45.76 -35.86 -19.03
C ASN A 15 -45.40 -34.82 -17.94
N LYS A 16 -45.88 -33.59 -18.10
CA LYS A 16 -45.61 -32.50 -17.15
C LYS A 16 -46.00 -32.84 -15.71
N THR A 17 -47.15 -33.49 -15.51
CA THR A 17 -47.70 -33.77 -14.17
C THR A 17 -46.83 -34.75 -13.39
N ASP A 18 -46.43 -35.85 -14.03
CA ASP A 18 -45.61 -36.90 -13.43
C ASP A 18 -44.16 -36.45 -13.27
N LEU A 19 -43.65 -35.64 -14.19
CA LEU A 19 -42.36 -34.98 -14.04
C LEU A 19 -42.34 -34.03 -12.82
N CYS A 20 -43.36 -33.18 -12.66
CA CYS A 20 -43.46 -32.28 -11.50
C CYS A 20 -43.56 -33.04 -10.17
N LYS A 21 -44.33 -34.15 -10.13
CA LYS A 21 -44.39 -35.04 -8.97
C LYS A 21 -43.03 -35.65 -8.65
N SER A 22 -42.31 -36.11 -9.67
CA SER A 22 -40.97 -36.70 -9.51
C SER A 22 -39.95 -35.67 -8.99
N LEU A 23 -40.03 -34.43 -9.46
CA LEU A 23 -39.15 -33.33 -9.04
C LEU A 23 -39.56 -32.69 -7.71
N GLY A 24 -40.74 -33.01 -7.17
CA GLY A 24 -41.26 -32.42 -5.94
C GLY A 24 -41.64 -30.94 -6.06
N ILE A 25 -42.04 -30.48 -7.25
CA ILE A 25 -42.38 -29.07 -7.54
C ILE A 25 -43.83 -28.93 -8.04
N SER A 26 -44.39 -27.73 -7.94
CA SER A 26 -45.70 -27.44 -8.54
C SER A 26 -45.61 -27.27 -10.06
N THR A 27 -46.71 -27.54 -10.76
CA THR A 27 -46.80 -27.33 -12.22
C THR A 27 -46.58 -25.87 -12.62
N GLN A 28 -47.00 -24.93 -11.76
CA GLN A 28 -46.75 -23.49 -11.93
C GLN A 28 -45.27 -23.14 -11.77
N ALA A 29 -44.55 -23.80 -10.85
CA ALA A 29 -43.12 -23.59 -10.69
C ALA A 29 -42.35 -24.11 -11.92
N PHE A 30 -42.78 -25.24 -12.48
CA PHE A 30 -42.20 -25.78 -13.70
C PHE A 30 -42.44 -24.89 -14.93
N ASP A 31 -43.61 -24.27 -15.05
CA ASP A 31 -43.88 -23.29 -16.13
C ASP A 31 -42.92 -22.10 -16.09
N LYS A 32 -42.51 -21.66 -14.89
CA LYS A 32 -41.53 -20.57 -14.74
C LYS A 32 -40.11 -20.96 -15.17
N TRP A 33 -39.81 -22.26 -15.26
CA TRP A 33 -38.49 -22.71 -15.71
C TRP A 33 -38.35 -22.68 -17.23
N ASP A 34 -39.45 -22.51 -17.96
CA ASP A 34 -39.47 -22.39 -19.43
C ASP A 34 -38.67 -23.51 -20.12
N VAL A 35 -38.90 -24.75 -19.67
CA VAL A 35 -38.21 -25.93 -20.20
C VAL A 35 -38.75 -26.23 -21.61
N PRO A 36 -37.88 -26.42 -22.62
CA PRO A 36 -38.32 -26.72 -23.98
C PRO A 36 -39.07 -28.05 -24.04
N ILE A 37 -40.15 -28.08 -24.83
CA ILE A 37 -40.96 -29.29 -25.02
C ILE A 37 -40.24 -30.22 -25.98
N HIS A 38 -39.99 -31.45 -25.56
CA HIS A 38 -39.31 -32.46 -26.37
C HIS A 38 -40.20 -32.95 -27.51
N SER A 39 -41.44 -33.30 -27.20
CA SER A 39 -42.43 -33.70 -28.18
C SER A 39 -43.85 -33.42 -27.69
N LYS A 40 -44.78 -33.27 -28.64
CA LYS A 40 -46.21 -33.10 -28.34
C LYS A 40 -46.98 -34.29 -28.87
N LYS A 41 -47.78 -34.92 -28.01
CA LYS A 41 -48.71 -35.98 -28.39
C LYS A 41 -50.12 -35.57 -27.98
N GLY A 42 -50.90 -35.09 -28.96
CA GLY A 42 -52.23 -34.54 -28.70
C GLY A 42 -52.17 -33.29 -27.82
N ARG A 43 -52.85 -33.30 -26.68
CA ARG A 43 -52.87 -32.19 -25.70
C ARG A 43 -51.75 -32.28 -24.65
N GLU A 44 -50.95 -33.35 -24.66
CA GLU A 44 -49.88 -33.56 -23.69
C GLU A 44 -48.53 -33.11 -24.25
N CYS A 45 -47.79 -32.37 -23.43
CA CYS A 45 -46.40 -32.01 -23.68
C CYS A 45 -45.50 -32.99 -22.94
N LEU A 46 -44.56 -33.58 -23.67
CA LEU A 46 -43.62 -34.58 -23.18
C LEU A 46 -42.23 -33.97 -23.07
N TYR A 47 -41.54 -34.34 -22.00
CA TYR A 47 -40.21 -33.84 -21.66
C TYR A 47 -39.30 -35.03 -21.34
N THR A 48 -38.02 -34.89 -21.66
CA THR A 48 -37.00 -35.79 -21.12
C THR A 48 -36.37 -35.17 -19.88
N MET A 49 -35.82 -36.00 -18.99
CA MET A 49 -35.05 -35.50 -17.85
C MET A 49 -33.79 -34.74 -18.31
N ALA A 50 -33.24 -35.08 -19.49
CA ALA A 50 -32.12 -34.37 -20.08
C ALA A 50 -32.47 -32.92 -20.42
N ASP A 51 -33.67 -32.65 -20.95
CA ASP A 51 -34.12 -31.28 -21.27
C ASP A 51 -34.22 -30.42 -20.00
N VAL A 52 -34.73 -30.99 -18.91
CA VAL A 52 -34.87 -30.31 -17.61
C VAL A 52 -33.51 -30.00 -16.99
N VAL A 53 -32.62 -31.00 -16.95
CA VAL A 53 -31.26 -30.83 -16.39
C VAL A 53 -30.47 -29.84 -17.24
N GLY A 54 -30.54 -29.95 -18.56
CA GLY A 54 -29.89 -29.02 -19.49
C GLY A 54 -30.35 -27.58 -19.29
N ASN A 55 -31.67 -27.35 -19.22
CA ASN A 55 -32.24 -26.04 -18.90
C ASN A 55 -31.74 -25.52 -17.54
N ARG A 56 -31.76 -26.35 -16.50
CA ARG A 56 -31.42 -25.91 -15.15
C ARG A 56 -29.93 -25.61 -14.98
N VAL A 57 -29.06 -26.44 -15.56
CA VAL A 57 -27.61 -26.22 -15.58
C VAL A 57 -27.26 -24.98 -16.42
N ALA A 58 -27.92 -24.77 -17.56
CA ALA A 58 -27.73 -23.56 -18.34
C ALA A 58 -28.17 -22.31 -17.58
N ASN A 59 -29.28 -22.37 -16.84
CA ASN A 59 -29.75 -21.27 -16.01
C ASN A 59 -28.78 -20.95 -14.85
N GLU A 60 -28.26 -21.96 -14.14
CA GLU A 60 -27.24 -21.73 -13.11
C GLU A 60 -25.93 -21.19 -13.71
N ARG A 61 -25.47 -21.72 -14.86
CA ARG A 61 -24.30 -21.16 -15.57
C ARG A 61 -24.53 -19.71 -15.96
N LYS A 62 -25.73 -19.35 -16.43
CA LYS A 62 -26.08 -17.94 -16.69
C LYS A 62 -25.96 -17.10 -15.43
N LYS A 63 -26.47 -17.53 -14.27
CA LYS A 63 -26.29 -16.78 -13.01
C LYS A 63 -24.83 -16.61 -12.60
N HIS A 64 -23.98 -17.62 -12.85
CA HIS A 64 -22.56 -17.54 -12.55
C HIS A 64 -21.77 -16.67 -13.55
N VAL A 65 -22.18 -16.62 -14.82
CA VAL A 65 -21.58 -15.76 -15.86
C VAL A 65 -22.12 -14.33 -15.82
N SER A 66 -23.34 -14.14 -15.30
CA SER A 66 -23.99 -12.83 -15.08
C SER A 66 -23.89 -12.32 -13.66
N LYS A 67 -23.08 -12.96 -12.80
CA LYS A 67 -22.23 -12.15 -11.93
C LYS A 67 -21.23 -11.52 -12.89
N PRO A 68 -21.32 -10.22 -13.19
CA PRO A 68 -20.11 -9.56 -13.64
C PRO A 68 -19.06 -9.94 -12.59
N LEU A 69 -17.85 -10.27 -13.01
CA LEU A 69 -16.73 -9.80 -12.23
C LEU A 69 -17.06 -8.32 -12.04
N ASP A 70 -17.49 -7.94 -10.84
CA ASP A 70 -17.73 -6.54 -10.57
C ASP A 70 -16.41 -5.88 -10.96
N ASP A 71 -16.45 -5.11 -12.05
CA ASP A 71 -15.46 -4.10 -12.42
C ASP A 71 -15.49 -2.98 -11.34
N GLU A 72 -15.57 -3.37 -10.06
CA GLU A 72 -15.35 -2.58 -8.87
C GLU A 72 -13.94 -2.79 -8.31
N ASP A 73 -13.19 -3.80 -8.77
CA ASP A 73 -11.76 -3.93 -8.43
C ASP A 73 -10.88 -2.86 -9.11
N ASP A 74 -11.41 -2.10 -10.09
CA ASP A 74 -10.69 -1.03 -10.79
C ASP A 74 -11.18 0.40 -10.43
N LYS A 75 -12.12 0.51 -9.48
CA LYS A 75 -12.43 1.79 -8.84
C LYS A 75 -11.60 1.89 -7.56
N PRO A 76 -10.76 2.91 -7.37
CA PRO A 76 -10.07 3.09 -6.10
C PRO A 76 -11.12 3.12 -5.00
N ASN A 77 -11.08 2.13 -4.11
CA ASN A 77 -12.00 2.02 -2.99
C ASN A 77 -11.89 3.32 -2.19
N ILE A 78 -12.88 4.20 -2.35
CA ILE A 78 -12.87 5.55 -1.80
C ILE A 78 -12.67 5.51 -0.28
N ASP A 79 -13.19 4.47 0.38
CA ASP A 79 -13.05 4.29 1.82
C ASP A 79 -11.64 3.83 2.20
N TYR A 80 -10.98 3.03 1.36
CA TYR A 80 -9.56 2.68 1.53
C TYR A 80 -8.65 3.91 1.36
N GLU A 81 -8.88 4.73 0.33
CA GLU A 81 -8.11 5.96 0.11
C GLU A 81 -8.36 7.00 1.23
N ARG A 82 -9.60 7.11 1.73
CA ARG A 82 -9.91 7.90 2.92
C ARG A 82 -9.19 7.39 4.16
N TYR A 83 -9.19 6.08 4.39
CA TYR A 83 -8.47 5.46 5.50
C TYR A 83 -6.96 5.76 5.43
N ARG A 84 -6.35 5.63 4.24
CA ARG A 84 -4.94 5.98 4.03
C ARG A 84 -4.65 7.44 4.32
N LEU A 85 -5.52 8.35 3.87
CA LEU A 85 -5.40 9.79 4.15
C LEU A 85 -5.51 10.08 5.65
N THR A 86 -6.51 9.51 6.32
CA THR A 86 -6.71 9.69 7.78
C THR A 86 -5.52 9.13 8.56
N LYS A 87 -4.99 7.98 8.15
CA LYS A 87 -3.78 7.41 8.75
C LYS A 87 -2.57 8.34 8.56
N ALA A 88 -2.32 8.79 7.32
CA ALA A 88 -1.21 9.72 7.05
C ALA A 88 -1.35 11.05 7.80
N GLN A 89 -2.59 11.54 7.99
CA GLN A 89 -2.87 12.72 8.81
C GLN A 89 -2.59 12.48 10.29
N ALA A 90 -2.93 11.29 10.81
CA ALA A 90 -2.63 10.90 12.18
C ALA A 90 -1.11 10.82 12.40
N ASP A 91 -0.39 10.10 11.53
CA ASP A 91 1.07 9.98 11.57
C ASP A 91 1.75 11.37 11.51
N GLY A 92 1.26 12.25 10.62
CA GLY A 92 1.75 13.62 10.52
C GLY A 92 1.47 14.47 11.77
N GLN A 93 0.31 14.26 12.41
CA GLN A 93 -0.03 14.95 13.65
C GLN A 93 0.78 14.42 14.84
N GLU A 94 1.08 13.13 14.89
CA GLU A 94 1.98 12.55 15.90
C GLU A 94 3.38 13.15 15.79
N LEU A 95 3.96 13.18 14.59
CA LEU A 95 5.27 13.81 14.36
C LEU A 95 5.25 15.30 14.74
N LYS A 96 4.14 16.01 14.47
CA LYS A 96 3.99 17.41 14.88
C LYS A 96 3.94 17.54 16.41
N ASN A 97 3.20 16.66 17.09
CA ASN A 97 3.15 16.65 18.55
C ASN A 97 4.52 16.37 19.16
N GLU A 98 5.32 15.47 18.58
CA GLU A 98 6.69 15.18 18.99
C GLU A 98 7.61 16.40 18.80
N LYS A 99 7.49 17.12 17.68
CA LYS A 99 8.20 18.39 17.45
C LYS A 99 7.81 19.45 18.47
N ASP A 100 6.51 19.59 18.76
CA ASP A 100 5.99 20.54 19.75
C ASP A 100 6.46 20.19 21.18
N ARG A 101 6.59 18.90 21.49
CA ARG A 101 7.21 18.39 22.73
C ARG A 101 8.74 18.48 22.75
N LYS A 102 9.37 18.85 21.62
CA LYS A 102 10.82 18.92 21.43
C LYS A 102 11.53 17.57 21.56
N GLU A 103 10.82 16.49 21.28
CA GLU A 103 11.37 15.12 21.30
C GLU A 103 12.10 14.81 20.01
N VAL A 104 11.66 15.40 18.88
CA VAL A 104 12.27 15.20 17.56
C VAL A 104 12.57 16.54 16.90
N VAL A 105 13.69 16.61 16.18
CA VAL A 105 14.15 17.82 15.49
C VAL A 105 14.65 17.42 14.11
N GLU A 106 14.36 18.25 13.11
CA GLU A 106 14.84 18.01 11.74
C GLU A 106 16.36 18.18 11.69
N VAL A 107 17.05 17.27 10.99
CA VAL A 107 18.51 17.34 10.79
C VAL A 107 18.94 18.68 10.20
N ALA A 108 18.15 19.21 9.26
CA ALA A 108 18.36 20.52 8.66
C ALA A 108 18.32 21.67 9.70
N PHE A 109 17.50 21.56 10.74
CA PHE A 109 17.48 22.53 11.84
C PHE A 109 18.75 22.43 12.69
N CYS A 110 19.24 21.22 12.97
CA CYS A 110 20.50 21.02 13.68
C CYS A 110 21.67 21.66 12.91
N SER A 111 21.77 21.43 11.60
CA SER A 111 22.77 22.07 10.74
C SER A 111 22.65 23.60 10.76
N PHE A 112 21.43 24.13 10.66
CA PHE A 112 21.18 25.57 10.76
C PHE A 112 21.65 26.18 12.10
N VAL A 113 21.32 25.54 13.22
CA VAL A 113 21.73 26.01 14.56
C VAL A 113 23.25 25.96 14.71
N LEU A 114 23.89 24.87 14.29
CA LEU A 114 25.34 24.74 14.35
C LEU A 114 26.06 25.78 13.49
N SER A 115 25.59 26.04 12.26
CA SER A 115 26.11 27.13 11.43
C SER A 115 25.96 28.49 12.10
N ARG A 116 24.82 28.74 12.77
CA ARG A 116 24.59 30.00 13.47
C ARG A 116 25.49 30.17 14.70
N ILE A 117 25.72 29.10 15.46
CA ILE A 117 26.68 29.11 16.59
C ILE A 117 28.10 29.31 16.07
N ALA A 118 28.50 28.60 15.02
CA ALA A 118 29.81 28.73 14.41
C ALA A 118 30.07 30.17 13.92
N ALA A 119 29.08 30.81 13.30
CA ALA A 119 29.16 32.21 12.87
C ALA A 119 29.33 33.19 14.03
N GLN A 120 28.79 32.89 15.22
CA GLN A 120 28.99 33.72 16.43
C GLN A 120 30.36 33.50 17.07
N ILE A 121 30.89 32.28 17.01
CA ILE A 121 32.18 31.93 17.63
C ILE A 121 33.35 32.34 16.73
N SER A 122 33.20 32.30 15.41
CA SER A 122 34.29 32.58 14.45
C SER A 122 35.00 33.92 14.71
N PRO A 123 34.30 35.05 14.92
CA PRO A 123 34.95 36.33 15.23
C PRO A 123 35.69 36.33 16.58
N VAL A 124 35.23 35.53 17.54
CA VAL A 124 35.88 35.41 18.86
C VAL A 124 37.21 34.68 18.72
N LEU A 125 37.24 33.61 17.92
CA LEU A 125 38.46 32.87 17.60
C LEU A 125 39.45 33.73 16.82
N ASP A 126 38.97 34.48 15.82
CA ASP A 126 39.80 35.40 15.04
C ASP A 126 40.48 36.45 15.92
N GLN A 127 39.84 36.89 17.01
CA GLN A 127 40.44 37.87 17.93
C GLN A 127 41.51 37.30 18.86
N ILE A 128 41.71 35.97 18.94
CA ILE A 128 42.64 35.36 19.89
C ILE A 128 44.06 35.93 19.72
N HIS A 129 44.58 36.00 18.50
CA HIS A 129 45.92 36.51 18.23
C HIS A 129 46.09 37.98 18.70
N ILE A 130 45.06 38.81 18.51
CA ILE A 130 45.06 40.22 18.97
C ILE A 130 45.08 40.29 20.50
N ARG A 131 44.28 39.44 21.17
CA ARG A 131 44.23 39.38 22.63
C ARG A 131 45.56 38.91 23.22
N VAL A 132 46.20 37.93 22.57
CA VAL A 132 47.55 37.45 22.95
C VAL A 132 48.58 38.56 22.78
N LYS A 133 48.61 39.24 21.63
CA LYS A 133 49.51 40.38 21.38
C LYS A 133 49.37 41.48 22.43
N ARG A 134 48.13 41.82 22.80
CA ARG A 134 47.86 42.83 23.83
C ARG A 134 48.32 42.39 25.22
N LYS A 135 48.25 41.09 25.53
CA LYS A 135 48.64 40.54 26.85
C LYS A 135 50.16 40.30 26.95
N PHE A 136 50.83 40.05 25.83
CA PHE A 136 52.26 39.80 25.74
C PHE A 136 52.88 40.67 24.62
N PRO A 137 53.10 41.98 24.84
CA PRO A 137 53.57 42.90 23.81
C PRO A 137 54.97 42.57 23.27
N ASP A 138 55.82 41.96 24.09
CA ASP A 138 57.20 41.60 23.74
C ASP A 138 57.31 40.30 22.94
N MET A 139 56.18 39.63 22.68
CA MET A 139 56.17 38.38 21.92
C MET A 139 56.57 38.65 20.46
N PRO A 140 57.48 37.83 19.87
CA PRO A 140 57.86 37.99 18.47
C PRO A 140 56.64 37.91 17.54
N GLU A 141 56.58 38.81 16.56
CA GLU A 141 55.46 38.86 15.59
C GLU A 141 55.26 37.52 14.87
N ARG A 142 56.35 36.81 14.55
CA ARG A 142 56.31 35.45 13.96
C ARG A 142 55.53 34.43 14.80
N THR A 143 55.58 34.53 16.12
CA THR A 143 54.83 33.63 17.02
C THR A 143 53.35 33.98 17.00
N ILE A 144 53.00 35.26 16.91
CA ILE A 144 51.61 35.73 16.79
C ILE A 144 51.02 35.28 15.44
N ASP A 145 51.80 35.36 14.37
CA ASP A 145 51.41 34.86 13.05
C ASP A 145 51.20 33.34 13.06
N ALA A 146 52.05 32.59 13.75
CA ALA A 146 51.88 31.15 13.93
C ALA A 146 50.58 30.81 14.69
N ILE A 147 50.26 31.55 15.75
CA ILE A 147 48.98 31.41 16.48
C ILE A 147 47.80 31.68 15.56
N ARG A 148 47.85 32.76 14.76
CA ARG A 148 46.80 33.09 13.81
C ARG A 148 46.61 31.97 12.77
N ALA A 149 47.69 31.42 12.23
CA ALA A 149 47.64 30.33 11.27
C ALA A 149 46.99 29.07 11.87
N GLU A 150 47.33 28.72 13.11
CA GLU A 150 46.76 27.55 13.79
C GLU A 150 45.26 27.71 14.09
N VAL A 151 44.82 28.93 14.45
CA VAL A 151 43.39 29.25 14.63
C VAL A 151 42.63 29.06 13.32
N ILE A 152 43.14 29.59 12.20
CA ILE A 152 42.52 29.45 10.87
C ILE A 152 42.43 27.96 10.48
N LYS A 153 43.50 27.20 10.70
CA LYS A 153 43.52 25.76 10.41
C LYS A 153 42.44 25.02 11.22
N SER A 154 42.33 25.33 12.52
CA SER A 154 41.32 24.74 13.40
C SER A 154 39.89 25.11 12.98
N GLN A 155 39.66 26.36 12.56
CA GLN A 155 38.36 26.80 12.03
C GLN A 155 37.97 26.06 10.76
N ASN A 156 38.92 25.83 9.84
CA ASN A 156 38.67 25.08 8.61
C ASN A 156 38.31 23.62 8.90
N THR A 157 39.02 22.96 9.82
CA THR A 157 38.67 21.60 10.25
C THR A 157 37.29 21.53 10.89
N ALA A 158 36.92 22.52 11.72
CA ALA A 158 35.58 22.59 12.30
C ALA A 158 34.49 22.80 11.24
N ALA A 159 34.77 23.59 10.20
CA ALA A 159 33.85 23.79 9.08
C ALA A 159 33.66 22.51 8.25
N GLU A 160 34.71 21.71 8.09
CA GLU A 160 34.65 20.42 7.39
C GLU A 160 33.80 19.41 8.16
N LEU A 161 33.97 19.33 9.49
CA LEU A 161 33.17 18.45 10.35
C LEU A 161 31.67 18.78 10.31
N ALA A 162 31.32 20.06 10.14
CA ALA A 162 29.93 20.50 10.02
C ALA A 162 29.23 19.93 8.77
N ASN A 163 29.96 19.52 7.74
CA ASN A 163 29.38 18.89 6.55
C ASN A 163 29.00 17.42 6.77
N GLY A 164 29.53 16.76 7.80
CA GLY A 164 29.28 15.35 8.12
C GLY A 164 28.19 15.12 9.18
N ILE A 165 27.30 16.08 9.40
CA ILE A 165 26.24 15.98 10.44
C ILE A 165 25.30 14.79 10.17
N GLU A 166 25.00 14.48 8.91
CA GLU A 166 24.19 13.32 8.53
C GLU A 166 24.91 12.01 8.88
N ASP A 167 26.19 11.89 8.52
CA ASP A 167 27.00 10.72 8.85
C ASP A 167 27.10 10.49 10.38
N LEU A 168 27.24 11.56 11.16
CA LEU A 168 27.27 11.49 12.63
C LEU A 168 25.91 11.06 13.22
N LEU A 169 24.81 11.43 12.57
CA LEU A 169 23.48 10.97 12.98
C LEU A 169 23.31 9.48 12.68
N ASP A 170 23.75 9.04 11.50
CA ASP A 170 23.72 7.63 11.11
C ASP A 170 24.57 6.77 12.06
N GLU A 171 25.74 7.25 12.47
CA GLU A 171 26.58 6.60 13.49
C GLU A 171 25.85 6.50 14.85
N TYR A 172 25.20 7.58 15.29
CA TYR A 172 24.44 7.59 16.55
C TYR A 172 23.29 6.57 16.54
N ILE A 173 22.51 6.53 15.45
CA ILE A 173 21.41 5.57 15.27
C ILE A 173 21.96 4.15 15.30
N SER A 174 23.01 3.86 14.51
CA SER A 174 23.67 2.55 14.44
C SER A 174 24.23 2.07 15.78
N SER A 175 24.67 3.00 16.65
CA SER A 175 25.17 2.65 17.99
C SER A 175 24.09 2.40 19.04
N THR A 176 22.84 2.77 18.75
CA THR A 176 21.71 2.68 19.68
C THR A 176 20.82 1.44 19.43
N ASP A 177 20.98 0.78 18.28
CA ASP A 177 20.46 -0.56 17.97
C ASP A 177 21.35 -1.69 18.54
#